data_AF-A0A7S9CNM6-F1
#
_entry.id   AF-A0A7S9CNM6-F1
#
_cell.length_a   1.000
_cell.length_b   1.000
_cell.length_c   1.000
_cell.angle_alpha   90.00
_cell.angle_beta   90.00
_cell.angle_gamma   90.00
#
_symmetry.space_group_name_H-M   'P 1'
#
loop_
_entity.id
_entity.type
_entity.pdbx_description
1 polymer ?
#
loop_
_entity_poly.entity_id
_entity_poly.type
_entity_poly.pdbx_seq_one_letter_code
_entity_poly.pdbx_strand_id
1 'polypeptide(L)'
;MIAMGQGQISVAALLAGCALALGGCGLADSHAVWPEALRVKANEPAPLEAPPDVKRLVGGKLDAVFTAGSQPSHVRVSAPLHDPRGIGWTACVRAELTSVVGKPLGTQTYRVFIDNGTVYDRKLAEADDNCLTENYEAIEAAAPIGSTAAR
;
A
#
# COMPACT_ATOMS: atom_id res chain seq x y z
N MET A 1 36.16 34.94 58.04
CA MET A 1 35.08 33.99 58.38
C MET A 1 34.13 33.91 57.21
N ILE A 2 34.09 32.73 56.61
CA ILE A 2 33.29 32.35 55.44
C ILE A 2 31.92 31.89 55.94
N ALA A 3 30.83 32.38 55.33
CA ALA A 3 29.61 31.64 54.98
C ALA A 3 28.40 32.58 54.77
N MET A 4 28.38 33.33 53.67
CA MET A 4 27.14 33.75 53.01
C MET A 4 26.92 32.79 51.85
N GLY A 5 25.98 31.86 51.96
CA GLY A 5 25.72 30.91 50.86
C GLY A 5 24.96 29.63 51.21
N GLN A 6 23.94 29.68 52.08
CA GLN A 6 23.08 28.52 52.35
C GLN A 6 21.71 28.57 51.65
N GLY A 7 21.31 29.70 51.06
CA GLY A 7 19.98 29.86 50.45
C GLY A 7 19.88 29.52 48.95
N GLN A 8 20.97 29.56 48.20
CA GLN A 8 20.94 29.36 46.73
C GLN A 8 21.14 27.91 46.30
N ILE A 9 21.78 27.08 47.13
CA ILE A 9 22.12 25.69 46.78
C ILE A 9 20.87 24.80 46.78
N SER A 10 19.88 25.11 47.63
CA SER A 10 18.62 24.36 47.74
C SER A 10 17.75 24.49 46.49
N VAL A 11 17.73 25.67 45.84
CA VAL A 11 16.88 25.91 44.66
C VAL A 11 17.44 25.21 43.42
N ALA A 12 18.76 25.22 43.23
CA ALA A 12 19.39 24.54 42.10
C ALA A 12 19.27 23.01 42.17
N ALA A 13 19.37 22.44 43.38
CA ALA A 13 19.18 21.01 43.59
C ALA A 13 17.72 20.56 43.36
N LEU A 14 16.74 21.41 43.71
CA LEU A 14 15.31 21.15 43.46
C LEU A 14 14.95 21.25 41.96
N LEU A 15 15.57 22.15 41.20
CA LEU A 15 15.27 22.31 39.77
C LEU A 15 15.93 21.23 38.88
N ALA A 16 17.04 20.62 39.30
CA ALA A 16 17.68 19.53 38.57
C ALA A 16 16.94 18.18 38.70
N GLY A 17 16.16 17.98 39.78
CA GLY A 17 15.38 16.75 39.99
C GLY A 17 14.14 16.64 39.10
N CYS A 18 13.52 17.76 38.71
CA CYS A 18 12.27 17.77 37.95
C CYS A 18 12.45 17.51 36.43
N ALA A 19 13.66 17.62 35.90
CA ALA A 19 13.90 17.44 34.46
C ALA A 19 13.94 15.96 34.01
N LEU A 20 14.11 15.01 34.94
CA LEU A 20 14.18 13.57 34.61
C LEU A 20 12.81 12.87 34.61
N ALA A 21 11.72 13.59 34.91
CA ALA A 21 10.38 13.01 35.06
C ALA A 21 9.47 13.11 33.82
N LEU A 22 9.97 13.60 32.68
CA LEU A 22 9.15 13.81 31.46
C LEU A 22 9.45 12.84 30.30
N GLY A 23 10.22 11.77 30.55
CA GLY A 23 10.67 10.83 29.51
C GLY A 23 9.98 9.46 29.49
N GLY A 24 8.71 9.35 29.89
CA GLY A 24 8.03 8.05 30.03
C GLY A 24 6.67 7.97 29.34
N CYS A 25 6.58 8.20 28.04
CA CYS A 25 5.38 7.82 27.27
C CYS A 25 5.62 6.47 26.59
N GLY A 26 4.98 5.41 27.08
CA GLY A 26 4.68 4.25 26.23
C GLY A 26 5.39 2.92 26.52
N LEU A 27 5.50 2.52 27.78
CA LEU A 27 5.61 1.09 28.12
C LEU A 27 4.50 0.76 29.12
N ALA A 28 3.27 0.73 28.59
CA ALA A 28 2.14 0.18 29.31
C ALA A 28 2.37 -1.33 29.49
N ASP A 29 2.59 -1.72 30.75
CA ASP A 29 2.60 -3.09 31.22
C ASP A 29 1.36 -3.86 30.70
N SER A 30 1.58 -4.81 29.78
CA SER A 30 0.51 -5.60 29.15
C SER A 30 -0.08 -6.67 30.08
N HIS A 31 0.43 -6.82 31.30
CA HIS A 31 -0.05 -7.79 32.29
C HIS A 31 -0.84 -7.17 33.44
N ALA A 32 -1.08 -5.86 33.42
CA ALA A 32 -1.89 -5.23 34.45
C ALA A 32 -3.34 -5.77 34.42
N VAL A 33 -3.78 -6.35 35.54
CA VAL A 33 -5.16 -6.81 35.75
C VAL A 33 -6.04 -5.58 36.00
N TRP A 34 -6.62 -5.04 34.94
CA TRP A 34 -7.54 -3.89 35.01
C TRP A 34 -8.99 -4.34 35.19
N PRO A 35 -9.78 -3.66 36.04
CA PRO A 35 -11.23 -3.84 36.09
C PRO A 35 -11.87 -3.55 34.73
N GLU A 36 -12.91 -4.31 34.35
CA GLU A 36 -13.55 -4.26 33.02
C GLU A 36 -14.00 -2.83 32.62
N ALA A 37 -14.39 -2.00 33.59
CA ALA A 37 -14.83 -0.62 33.37
C ALA A 37 -13.71 0.36 32.99
N LEU A 38 -12.44 0.03 33.25
CA LEU A 38 -11.28 0.85 32.91
C LEU A 38 -10.48 0.29 31.73
N ARG A 39 -10.85 -0.89 31.24
CA ARG A 39 -10.28 -1.45 30.02
C ARG A 39 -10.66 -0.51 28.87
N VAL A 40 -9.73 0.35 28.48
CA VAL A 40 -9.77 0.98 27.15
C VAL A 40 -9.93 -0.19 26.20
N LYS A 41 -11.13 -0.31 25.61
CA LYS A 41 -11.43 -1.28 24.56
C LYS A 41 -10.24 -1.17 23.62
N ALA A 42 -9.40 -2.22 23.60
CA ALA A 42 -8.21 -2.23 22.76
C ALA A 42 -8.68 -1.76 21.40
N ASN A 43 -8.14 -0.62 20.94
CA ASN A 43 -8.55 -0.04 19.67
C ASN A 43 -8.34 -1.15 18.66
N GLU A 44 -9.44 -1.77 18.22
CA GLU A 44 -9.37 -2.89 17.29
C GLU A 44 -8.61 -2.32 16.09
N PRO A 45 -7.45 -2.90 15.71
CA PRO A 45 -6.69 -2.38 14.59
C PRO A 45 -7.67 -2.28 13.42
N ALA A 46 -7.68 -1.12 12.77
CA ALA A 46 -8.66 -0.79 11.74
C ALA A 46 -8.82 -2.00 10.80
N PRO A 47 -10.07 -2.39 10.43
CA PRO A 47 -10.28 -3.55 9.58
C PRO A 47 -9.35 -3.51 8.38
N LEU A 48 -8.54 -4.56 8.22
CA LEU A 48 -7.63 -4.69 7.08
C LEU A 48 -8.48 -4.55 5.80
N GLU A 49 -8.16 -3.56 4.98
CA GLU A 49 -8.87 -3.35 3.73
C GLU A 49 -8.75 -4.61 2.86
N ALA A 50 -9.86 -5.03 2.27
CA ALA A 50 -9.85 -6.20 1.41
C ALA A 50 -9.06 -5.90 0.12
N PRO A 51 -8.23 -6.84 -0.38
CA PRO A 51 -7.52 -6.66 -1.63
C PRO A 51 -8.49 -6.44 -2.81
N PRO A 52 -8.22 -5.49 -3.71
CA PRO A 52 -9.09 -5.23 -4.86
C PRO A 52 -8.99 -6.35 -5.90
N ASP A 53 -10.10 -6.64 -6.57
CA ASP A 53 -10.12 -7.52 -7.75
C ASP A 53 -9.55 -6.80 -8.98
N VAL A 54 -8.22 -6.84 -9.12
CA VAL A 54 -7.49 -6.14 -10.20
C VAL A 54 -7.96 -6.59 -11.59
N LYS A 55 -8.25 -7.89 -11.78
CA LYS A 55 -8.69 -8.42 -13.09
C LYS A 55 -10.01 -7.76 -13.50
N ARG A 56 -10.98 -7.72 -12.58
CA ARG A 56 -12.27 -7.09 -12.83
C ARG A 56 -12.15 -5.58 -13.04
N LEU A 57 -11.29 -4.90 -12.28
CA LEU A 57 -11.08 -3.46 -12.40
C LEU A 57 -10.46 -3.08 -13.76
N VAL A 58 -9.38 -3.75 -14.14
CA VAL A 58 -8.68 -3.51 -15.40
C VAL A 58 -9.56 -3.90 -16.58
N GLY A 59 -10.20 -5.08 -16.52
CA GLY A 59 -11.09 -5.56 -17.57
C GLY A 59 -12.34 -4.68 -17.76
N GLY A 60 -12.84 -4.08 -16.68
CA GLY A 60 -14.00 -3.17 -16.73
C GLY A 60 -13.69 -1.78 -17.28
N LYS A 61 -12.43 -1.32 -17.16
CA LYS A 61 -12.00 0.04 -17.58
C LYS A 61 -10.57 0.04 -18.11
N LEU A 62 -10.35 -0.52 -19.30
CA LEU A 62 -9.04 -0.52 -19.94
C LEU A 62 -8.49 0.89 -20.20
N ASP A 63 -9.36 1.86 -20.52
CA ASP A 63 -8.97 3.26 -20.76
C ASP A 63 -8.43 3.99 -19.53
N ALA A 64 -8.70 3.47 -18.32
CA ALA A 64 -8.08 3.98 -17.10
C ALA A 64 -6.59 3.60 -17.00
N VAL A 65 -6.20 2.50 -17.66
CA VAL A 65 -4.87 1.90 -17.59
C VAL A 65 -4.03 2.18 -18.84
N PHE A 66 -4.65 2.30 -20.01
CA PHE A 66 -3.92 2.49 -21.27
C PHE A 66 -4.20 3.86 -21.87
N THR A 67 -3.21 4.41 -22.57
CA THR A 67 -3.34 5.74 -23.17
C THR A 67 -4.34 5.72 -24.34
N ALA A 68 -5.17 6.76 -24.43
CA ALA A 68 -6.06 7.01 -25.56
C ALA A 68 -5.24 7.07 -26.86
N GLY A 69 -5.42 6.09 -27.74
CA GLY A 69 -4.59 5.90 -28.94
C GLY A 69 -3.82 4.59 -28.99
N SER A 70 -3.96 3.75 -27.95
CA SER A 70 -3.48 2.37 -27.94
C SER A 70 -4.65 1.38 -27.83
N GLN A 71 -4.49 0.23 -28.47
CA GLN A 71 -5.36 -0.92 -28.41
C GLN A 71 -4.58 -2.01 -27.64
N PRO A 72 -4.92 -2.25 -26.36
CA PRO A 72 -4.29 -3.28 -25.56
C PRO A 72 -4.81 -4.67 -25.94
N SER A 73 -3.90 -5.64 -25.97
CA SER A 73 -4.18 -7.06 -26.22
C SER A 73 -3.34 -7.92 -25.28
N HIS A 74 -3.76 -9.18 -25.07
CA HIS A 74 -3.10 -10.12 -24.17
C HIS A 74 -2.86 -9.53 -22.77
N VAL A 75 -3.86 -8.84 -22.21
CA VAL A 75 -3.74 -8.11 -20.95
C VAL A 75 -3.58 -9.09 -19.79
N ARG A 76 -2.55 -8.85 -18.97
CA ARG A 76 -2.24 -9.62 -17.77
C ARG A 76 -2.02 -8.69 -16.61
N VAL A 77 -2.38 -9.16 -15.42
CA VAL A 77 -2.30 -8.38 -14.18
C VAL A 77 -1.57 -9.17 -13.11
N SER A 78 -0.84 -8.48 -12.23
CA SER A 78 -0.29 -9.07 -11.01
C SER A 78 -1.32 -9.11 -9.89
N ALA A 79 -0.97 -9.81 -8.80
CA ALA A 79 -1.69 -9.67 -7.55
C ALA A 79 -1.63 -8.21 -7.06
N PRO A 80 -2.68 -7.73 -6.36
CA PRO A 80 -2.65 -6.43 -5.70
C PRO A 80 -1.70 -6.47 -4.50
N LEU A 81 -0.94 -5.39 -4.33
CA LEU A 81 -0.03 -5.18 -3.21
C LEU A 81 -0.34 -3.83 -2.56
N HIS A 82 -0.24 -3.73 -1.24
CA HIS A 82 -0.41 -2.44 -0.57
C HIS A 82 0.64 -1.45 -1.07
N ASP A 83 0.22 -0.20 -1.29
CA ASP A 83 1.16 0.86 -1.64
C ASP A 83 2.04 1.17 -0.41
N PRO A 84 3.37 0.94 -0.46
CA PRO A 84 4.24 1.28 0.66
C PRO A 84 4.31 2.79 0.94
N ARG A 85 3.84 3.64 0.01
CA ARG A 85 3.88 5.10 0.11
C ARG A 85 2.50 5.74 0.31
N GLY A 86 1.43 4.95 0.37
CA GLY A 86 0.05 5.44 0.35
C GLY A 86 -0.91 4.57 1.14
N ILE A 87 -2.20 4.96 1.13
CA ILE A 87 -3.28 4.19 1.76
C ILE A 87 -3.94 3.19 0.80
N GLY A 88 -3.53 3.18 -0.46
CA GLY A 88 -4.16 2.37 -1.50
C GLY A 88 -3.44 1.07 -1.81
N TRP A 89 -3.78 0.55 -2.97
CA TRP A 89 -3.20 -0.65 -3.55
C TRP A 89 -2.46 -0.31 -4.83
N THR A 90 -1.46 -1.11 -5.15
CA THR A 90 -0.76 -1.09 -6.43
C THR A 90 -0.85 -2.44 -7.10
N ALA A 91 -0.86 -2.43 -8.42
CA ALA A 91 -0.75 -3.65 -9.22
C ALA A 91 0.00 -3.35 -10.51
N CYS A 92 0.55 -4.39 -11.11
CA CYS A 92 1.23 -4.29 -12.39
C CYS A 92 0.34 -4.84 -13.50
N VAL A 93 0.18 -4.09 -14.57
CA VAL A 93 -0.61 -4.46 -15.74
C VAL A 93 0.31 -4.51 -16.95
N ARG A 94 0.39 -5.68 -17.59
CA ARG A 94 1.19 -5.92 -18.78
C ARG A 94 0.29 -6.20 -19.97
N ALA A 95 0.53 -5.55 -21.09
CA ALA A 95 -0.21 -5.79 -22.32
C ALA A 95 0.66 -5.55 -23.54
N GLU A 96 0.29 -6.20 -24.64
CA GLU A 96 0.78 -5.88 -25.97
C GLU A 96 -0.07 -4.74 -26.54
N LEU A 97 0.59 -3.63 -26.89
CA LEU A 97 -0.09 -2.45 -27.38
C LEU A 97 0.10 -2.30 -28.88
N THR A 98 -0.99 -1.99 -29.55
CA THR A 98 -1.01 -1.56 -30.96
C THR A 98 -1.58 -0.15 -31.02
N SER A 99 -0.99 0.75 -31.79
CA SER A 99 -1.58 2.08 -32.00
C SER A 99 -2.91 1.96 -32.73
N VAL A 100 -3.80 2.96 -32.58
CA VAL A 100 -5.06 3.04 -33.34
C VAL A 100 -4.88 3.00 -34.86
N VAL A 101 -3.70 3.34 -35.38
CA VAL A 101 -3.36 3.23 -36.81
C VAL A 101 -2.78 1.85 -37.20
N GLY A 102 -2.80 0.87 -36.30
CA GLY A 102 -2.33 -0.50 -36.54
C GLY A 102 -0.82 -0.72 -36.36
N LYS A 103 -0.05 0.30 -35.98
CA LYS A 103 1.40 0.15 -35.72
C LYS A 103 1.64 -0.55 -34.38
N PRO A 104 2.45 -1.63 -34.30
CA PRO A 104 2.80 -2.24 -33.02
C PRO A 104 3.63 -1.27 -32.18
N LEU A 105 3.23 -1.11 -30.93
CA LEU A 105 3.95 -0.34 -29.89
C LEU A 105 4.76 -1.27 -28.98
N GLY A 106 4.52 -2.58 -29.07
CA GLY A 106 5.21 -3.60 -28.29
C GLY A 106 4.55 -3.85 -26.94
N THR A 107 5.22 -4.62 -26.10
CA THR A 107 4.76 -4.93 -24.75
C THR A 107 5.07 -3.77 -23.81
N GLN A 108 4.05 -3.24 -23.14
CA GLN A 108 4.20 -2.24 -22.11
C GLN A 108 3.70 -2.78 -20.77
N THR A 109 4.40 -2.41 -19.70
CA THR A 109 4.01 -2.72 -18.33
C THR A 109 3.76 -1.40 -17.60
N TYR A 110 2.59 -1.28 -17.00
CA TYR A 110 2.18 -0.15 -16.19
C TYR A 110 2.05 -0.57 -14.74
N ARG A 111 2.47 0.30 -13.81
CA ARG A 111 2.04 0.22 -12.42
C ARG A 111 0.79 1.09 -12.25
N VAL A 112 -0.30 0.46 -11.83
CA VAL A 112 -1.56 1.15 -11.52
C VAL A 112 -1.67 1.37 -10.03
N PHE A 113 -2.26 2.50 -9.65
CA PHE A 113 -2.60 2.83 -8.28
C PHE A 113 -4.11 2.81 -8.12
N ILE A 114 -4.56 2.06 -7.13
CA ILE A 114 -5.95 1.72 -6.89
C ILE A 114 -6.34 2.22 -5.51
N ASP A 115 -7.40 3.01 -5.46
CA ASP A 115 -8.01 3.46 -4.21
C ASP A 115 -9.53 3.34 -4.33
N ASN A 116 -10.20 2.94 -3.25
CA ASN A 116 -11.65 2.75 -3.24
C ASN A 116 -12.19 1.93 -4.43
N GLY A 117 -11.44 0.91 -4.85
CA GLY A 117 -11.80 0.06 -5.99
C GLY A 117 -11.77 0.78 -7.35
N THR A 118 -11.02 1.87 -7.49
CA THR A 118 -10.86 2.61 -8.74
C THR A 118 -9.38 2.84 -9.03
N VAL A 119 -8.97 2.65 -10.28
CA VAL A 119 -7.64 3.08 -10.75
C VAL A 119 -7.64 4.59 -10.84
N TYR A 120 -6.94 5.27 -9.94
CA TYR A 120 -6.87 6.73 -9.91
C TYR A 120 -5.63 7.28 -10.61
N ASP A 121 -4.56 6.48 -10.68
CA ASP A 121 -3.32 6.85 -11.36
C ASP A 121 -2.64 5.64 -12.01
N ARG A 122 -1.78 5.92 -12.98
CA ARG A 122 -0.94 4.93 -13.65
C ARG A 122 0.40 5.53 -14.04
N LYS A 123 1.45 4.74 -13.94
CA LYS A 123 2.78 5.07 -14.47
C LYS A 123 3.36 3.89 -15.26
N LEU A 124 4.29 4.17 -16.16
CA LEU A 124 5.10 3.10 -16.74
C LEU A 124 5.93 2.45 -15.64
N ALA A 125 6.05 1.13 -15.69
CA ALA A 125 6.87 0.39 -14.74
C ALA A 125 8.35 0.74 -14.93
N GLU A 126 9.00 1.12 -13.85
CA GLU A 126 10.42 1.44 -13.81
C GLU A 126 11.24 0.21 -13.37
N ALA A 127 12.56 0.28 -13.54
CA ALA A 127 13.45 -0.83 -13.17
C ALA A 127 13.43 -1.12 -11.65
N ASP A 128 13.19 -0.09 -10.83
CA ASP A 128 13.08 -0.20 -9.37
C ASP A 128 11.67 -0.62 -8.90
N ASP A 129 10.69 -0.72 -9.82
CA ASP A 129 9.39 -1.25 -9.47
C ASP A 129 9.43 -2.78 -9.43
N ASN A 130 8.60 -3.38 -8.56
CA ASN A 130 8.47 -4.82 -8.44
C ASN A 130 7.82 -5.50 -9.67
N CYS A 131 7.29 -4.73 -10.62
CA CYS A 131 6.59 -5.26 -11.80
C CYS A 131 7.43 -6.22 -12.66
N LEU A 132 8.75 -6.19 -12.59
CA LEU A 132 9.60 -7.13 -13.31
C LEU A 132 9.62 -8.53 -12.68
N THR A 133 9.42 -8.62 -11.37
CA THR A 133 9.47 -9.87 -10.59
C THR A 133 8.11 -10.45 -10.25
N GLU A 134 7.03 -9.68 -10.44
CA GLU A 134 5.67 -10.15 -10.19
C GLU A 134 5.25 -11.31 -11.11
N ASN A 135 4.35 -12.14 -10.59
CA ASN A 135 3.65 -13.14 -11.40
C ASN A 135 2.41 -12.52 -12.05
N TYR A 136 2.12 -12.91 -13.30
CA TYR A 136 1.07 -12.29 -14.11
C TYR A 136 0.01 -13.30 -14.52
N GLU A 137 -1.24 -12.90 -14.38
CA GLU A 137 -2.41 -13.69 -14.78
C GLU A 137 -3.23 -12.95 -15.84
N ALA A 138 -3.69 -13.66 -16.86
CA ALA A 138 -4.52 -13.05 -17.89
C ALA A 138 -5.89 -12.65 -17.32
N ILE A 139 -6.40 -11.49 -17.75
CA ILE A 139 -7.75 -11.05 -17.36
C ILE A 139 -8.84 -11.91 -18.01
N GLU A 140 -8.54 -12.56 -19.14
CA GLU A 140 -9.41 -13.49 -19.86
C GLU A 140 -9.26 -14.95 -19.40
N ALA A 141 -8.53 -15.21 -18.31
CA ALA A 141 -8.32 -16.56 -17.81
C ALA A 141 -9.57 -17.11 -17.11
N ALA A 142 -10.59 -17.43 -17.92
CA ALA A 142 -11.67 -18.35 -17.62
C ALA A 142 -12.10 -19.09 -18.90
N ALA A 143 -11.21 -19.96 -19.40
CA ALA A 143 -11.47 -21.36 -19.80
C ALA A 143 -10.55 -21.81 -20.96
N PRO A 144 -9.79 -22.92 -20.84
CA PRO A 144 -9.51 -23.73 -22.01
C PRO A 144 -10.85 -24.36 -22.43
N ILE A 145 -11.55 -23.72 -23.36
CA ILE A 145 -12.67 -24.39 -24.04
C ILE A 145 -12.02 -25.54 -24.80
N GLY A 146 -12.31 -26.76 -24.34
CA GLY A 146 -11.86 -27.98 -24.98
C GLY A 146 -12.18 -27.91 -26.47
N SER A 147 -11.13 -27.76 -27.28
CA SER A 147 -11.14 -28.04 -28.70
C SER A 147 -11.51 -29.51 -28.87
N THR A 148 -12.80 -29.80 -28.97
CA THR A 148 -13.27 -31.06 -29.52
C THR A 148 -13.45 -30.83 -31.01
N ALA A 149 -12.33 -30.83 -31.72
CA ALA A 149 -12.34 -31.17 -33.13
C ALA A 149 -12.76 -32.65 -33.24
N ALA A 150 -13.96 -32.89 -33.76
CA ALA A 150 -14.38 -34.21 -34.20
C ALA A 150 -15.14 -34.09 -35.53
N ARG A 151 -14.40 -34.46 -36.58
CA ARG A 151 -14.77 -35.05 -37.89
C ARG A 151 -16.07 -34.64 -38.56
#